data_AF-A0AAW2RZI3-F1
#
_entry.id   AF-A0AAW2RZI3-F1
#
_cell.length_a   1.000
_cell.length_b   1.000
_cell.length_c   1.000
_cell.angle_alpha   90.00
_cell.angle_beta   90.00
_cell.angle_gamma   90.00
#
_symmetry.space_group_name_H-M   'P 1'
#
loop_
_entity.id
_entity.type
_entity.pdbx_description
1 polymer ?
#
loop_
_entity_poly.entity_id
_entity_poly.type
_entity_poly.pdbx_seq_one_letter_code
_entity_poly.pdbx_strand_id
1 'polypeptide(L)'
;MRDDVETYVRTCLICQQDKADHQKKAGLLQSLPIPTRSWESVSMDYISGLPKVGDLGSIIVVVDRLSKYATFIAAPKHVTAEGTAHLFFKHIVKYWGLSKDIVSDRDSRFTGVF
;
A
#
# COMPACT_ATOMS: atom_id res chain seq x y z
N MET A 1 9.08 -28.32 -40.33
CA MET A 1 8.97 -29.06 -39.05
C MET A 1 9.12 -28.15 -37.84
N ARG A 2 10.25 -27.45 -37.63
CA ARG A 2 10.41 -26.54 -36.46
C ARG A 2 9.35 -25.43 -36.45
N ASP A 3 9.13 -24.79 -37.59
CA ASP A 3 8.17 -23.69 -37.72
C ASP A 3 6.72 -24.14 -37.52
N ASP A 4 6.40 -25.37 -37.93
CA ASP A 4 5.08 -25.97 -37.74
C ASP A 4 4.80 -26.23 -36.26
N VAL A 5 5.80 -26.76 -35.54
CA VAL A 5 5.73 -26.97 -34.09
C VAL A 5 5.58 -25.64 -33.36
N GLU A 6 6.35 -24.62 -33.74
CA GLU A 6 6.24 -23.29 -33.14
C GLU A 6 4.85 -22.68 -33.38
N THR A 7 4.33 -22.79 -34.60
CA THR A 7 2.99 -22.31 -34.96
C THR A 7 1.90 -23.03 -34.18
N TYR A 8 2.01 -24.35 -34.03
CA TYR A 8 1.09 -25.14 -33.23
C TYR A 8 1.12 -24.73 -31.75
N VAL A 9 2.32 -24.59 -31.15
CA VAL A 9 2.47 -24.20 -29.74
C VAL A 9 1.94 -22.78 -29.49
N ARG A 10 2.14 -21.85 -30.43
CA ARG A 10 1.61 -20.47 -30.35
C ARG A 10 0.09 -20.40 -30.44
N THR A 11 -0.54 -21.33 -31.15
CA THR A 11 -2.01 -21.34 -31.36
C THR A 11 -2.75 -22.29 -30.41
N CYS A 12 -2.05 -23.22 -29.75
CA CYS A 12 -2.64 -24.14 -28.79
C CYS A 12 -3.02 -23.43 -27.48
N LEU A 13 -4.32 -23.31 -27.21
CA LEU A 13 -4.86 -22.68 -26.00
C LEU A 13 -4.31 -23.29 -24.70
N ILE A 14 -4.24 -24.62 -24.62
CA ILE A 14 -3.75 -25.34 -23.43
C ILE A 14 -2.28 -24.98 -23.18
N CYS A 15 -1.45 -24.97 -24.22
CA CYS A 15 -0.04 -24.58 -24.11
C CYS A 15 0.12 -23.11 -23.70
N GLN A 16 -0.69 -22.21 -24.26
CA GLN A 16 -0.61 -20.78 -23.91
C GLN A 16 -1.10 -20.47 -22.48
N GLN A 17 -2.04 -21.25 -21.95
CA GLN A 17 -2.51 -21.11 -20.57
C GLN A 17 -1.53 -21.73 -19.55
N ASP A 18 -0.94 -22.88 -19.84
CA ASP A 18 0.01 -23.57 -18.95
C ASP A 18 1.42 -22.97 -19.00
N LYS A 19 1.87 -22.55 -20.18
CA LYS A 19 3.20 -21.98 -20.44
C LYS A 19 3.11 -20.51 -20.83
N ALA A 20 2.26 -19.76 -20.11
CA ALA A 20 2.24 -18.32 -20.24
C ALA A 20 3.63 -17.76 -19.94
N ASP A 21 4.17 -16.94 -20.83
CA ASP A 21 5.40 -16.22 -20.55
C ASP A 21 5.13 -15.17 -19.45
N HIS A 22 5.60 -15.46 -18.24
CA HIS A 22 5.49 -14.57 -17.09
C HIS A 22 6.60 -13.52 -17.05
N GLN A 23 7.61 -13.58 -17.93
CA GLN A 23 8.61 -12.54 -18.09
C GLN A 23 8.04 -11.39 -18.92
N LYS A 24 7.11 -10.63 -18.34
CA LYS A 24 6.95 -9.25 -18.79
C LYS A 24 8.28 -8.55 -18.59
N LYS A 25 8.74 -7.78 -19.59
CA LYS A 25 9.85 -6.83 -19.40
C LYS A 25 9.56 -6.03 -18.13
N ALA A 26 10.48 -6.05 -17.17
CA ALA A 26 10.35 -5.26 -15.97
C ALA A 26 10.11 -3.80 -16.40
N GLY A 27 8.94 -3.26 -16.03
CA GLY A 27 8.66 -1.84 -16.25
C GLY A 27 9.68 -0.99 -15.49
N LEU A 28 9.89 0.24 -15.95
CA LEU A 28 10.69 1.19 -15.17
C LEU A 28 9.97 1.49 -13.86
N LEU A 29 10.72 1.53 -12.74
CA LEU A 29 10.18 1.98 -11.47
C LEU A 29 9.76 3.45 -11.60
N GLN A 30 8.49 3.73 -11.35
CA GLN A 30 7.97 5.09 -11.31
C GLN A 30 8.02 5.62 -9.88
N SER A 31 9.17 6.18 -9.51
CA SER A 31 9.35 6.78 -8.19
C SER A 31 8.45 8.00 -8.01
N LEU A 32 7.87 8.12 -6.83
CA LEU A 32 7.10 9.30 -6.44
C LEU A 32 8.03 10.52 -6.27
N PRO A 33 7.53 11.75 -6.51
CA PRO A 33 8.30 12.97 -6.26
C PRO A 33 8.81 13.03 -4.82
N ILE A 34 10.04 13.53 -4.66
CA ILE A 34 10.66 13.70 -3.34
C ILE A 34 10.07 14.96 -2.70
N PRO A 35 9.52 14.88 -1.47
CA PRO A 35 9.00 16.06 -0.78
C PRO A 35 10.12 17.04 -0.42
N THR A 36 9.79 18.33 -0.30
CA THR A 36 10.78 19.38 -0.01
C THR A 36 10.84 19.76 1.46
N ARG A 37 9.78 19.44 2.21
CA ARG A 37 9.68 19.72 3.64
C ARG A 37 9.22 18.47 4.40
N SER A 38 9.74 18.28 5.61
CA SER A 38 9.29 17.19 6.49
C SER A 38 7.78 17.30 6.75
N TRP A 39 7.10 16.16 6.79
CA TRP A 39 5.65 16.04 7.01
C TRP A 39 4.77 16.62 5.89
N GLU A 40 5.37 17.09 4.80
CA GLU A 40 4.63 17.54 3.61
C GLU A 40 3.90 16.39 2.93
N SER A 41 4.51 15.20 2.91
CA SER A 41 3.98 14.00 2.27
C SER A 41 4.30 12.80 3.14
N VAL A 42 3.28 11.98 3.42
CA VAL A 42 3.41 10.81 4.30
C VAL A 42 3.01 9.53 3.58
N SER A 43 3.61 8.41 3.97
CA SER A 43 3.10 7.09 3.63
C SER A 43 2.37 6.49 4.83
N MET A 44 1.24 5.85 4.58
CA MET A 44 0.41 5.21 5.60
C MET A 44 0.19 3.74 5.27
N ASP A 45 0.27 2.90 6.31
CA ASP A 45 0.04 1.46 6.22
C ASP A 45 -0.51 0.92 7.54
N TYR A 46 -1.04 -0.30 7.53
CA TYR A 46 -1.47 -1.02 8.72
C TYR A 46 -0.70 -2.31 8.91
N ILE A 47 -0.07 -2.43 10.08
CA ILE A 47 0.34 -3.74 10.59
C ILE A 47 -0.88 -4.36 11.25
N SER A 48 -1.33 -5.49 10.73
CA SER A 48 -2.50 -6.22 11.23
C SER A 48 -2.13 -7.65 11.65
N GLY A 49 -3.04 -8.34 12.34
CA GLY A 49 -2.79 -9.71 12.81
C GLY A 49 -1.88 -9.81 14.05
N LEU A 50 -1.73 -8.72 14.79
CA LEU A 50 -0.96 -8.71 16.03
C LEU A 50 -1.73 -9.40 17.17
N PRO A 51 -1.03 -9.94 18.18
CA PRO A 51 -1.66 -10.40 19.41
C PRO A 51 -2.52 -9.29 20.03
N LYS A 52 -3.75 -9.64 20.40
CA LYS A 52 -4.74 -8.68 20.91
C LYS A 52 -4.37 -8.26 22.33
N VAL A 53 -4.36 -6.95 22.60
CA VAL A 53 -4.22 -6.36 23.94
C VAL A 53 -5.40 -5.42 24.18
N GLY A 54 -6.31 -5.79 25.08
CA GLY A 54 -7.60 -5.09 25.18
C GLY A 54 -8.33 -5.17 23.84
N ASP A 55 -8.85 -4.06 23.31
CA ASP A 55 -9.47 -4.03 21.98
C ASP A 55 -8.50 -3.75 20.81
N LEU A 56 -7.22 -3.56 21.12
CA LEU A 56 -6.18 -3.24 20.14
C LEU A 56 -5.65 -4.52 19.48
N GLY A 57 -5.46 -4.48 18.17
CA GLY A 57 -4.98 -5.63 17.38
C GLY A 57 -4.34 -5.26 16.04
N SER A 58 -4.16 -3.96 15.79
CA SER A 58 -3.44 -3.44 14.64
C SER A 58 -2.66 -2.18 15.01
N ILE A 59 -1.73 -1.77 14.16
CA ILE A 59 -0.97 -0.53 14.30
C ILE A 59 -1.05 0.22 12.98
N ILE A 60 -1.46 1.48 13.03
CA ILE A 60 -1.28 2.42 11.91
C ILE A 60 0.17 2.88 11.94
N VAL A 61 0.85 2.71 10.82
CA VAL A 61 2.19 3.22 10.60
C VAL A 61 2.07 4.44 9.70
N VAL A 62 2.52 5.59 10.19
CA VAL A 62 2.60 6.83 9.40
C VAL A 62 4.05 7.25 9.31
N VAL A 63 4.59 7.34 8.10
CA VAL A 63 6.01 7.66 7.87
C VAL A 63 6.12 8.92 7.04
N ASP A 64 6.88 9.90 7.52
CA ASP A 64 7.27 11.05 6.70
C ASP A 64 8.16 10.58 5.53
N ARG A 65 7.73 10.88 4.30
CA ARG A 65 8.43 10.38 3.11
C ARG A 65 9.82 10.98 2.94
N LEU A 66 10.08 12.17 3.50
CA LEU A 66 11.37 12.85 3.44
C LEU A 66 12.34 12.35 4.53
N SER A 67 12.03 12.57 5.81
CA SER A 67 12.93 12.25 6.93
C SER A 67 12.94 10.77 7.33
N LYS A 68 11.96 9.98 6.87
CA LYS A 68 11.69 8.61 7.31
C LYS A 68 11.31 8.48 8.78
N TYR A 69 10.97 9.58 9.46
CA TYR A 69 10.42 9.53 10.80
C TYR A 69 9.07 8.80 10.79
N ALA A 70 8.90 7.82 11.66
CA ALA A 70 7.71 6.98 11.74
C ALA A 70 6.96 7.22 13.05
N THR A 71 5.64 7.32 12.96
CA THR A 71 4.72 7.33 14.10
C THR A 71 3.87 6.07 14.05
N PHE A 72 3.87 5.34 15.16
CA PHE A 72 3.10 4.11 15.34
C PHE A 72 1.91 4.38 16.25
N ILE A 73 0.70 4.10 15.76
CA ILE A 73 -0.54 4.37 16.48
C ILE A 73 -1.26 3.05 16.65
N ALA A 74 -1.45 2.61 17.91
CA ALA A 74 -2.23 1.42 18.17
C ALA A 74 -3.70 1.63 17.78
N ALA A 75 -4.27 0.65 17.11
CA ALA A 75 -5.64 0.67 16.62
C ALA A 75 -6.35 -0.67 16.87
N PRO A 76 -7.69 -0.66 16.89
CA PRO A 76 -8.46 -1.90 16.91
C PRO A 76 -8.19 -2.78 15.70
N LYS A 77 -8.45 -4.08 15.81
CA LYS A 77 -8.31 -5.00 14.66
C LYS A 77 -9.20 -4.61 13.49
N HIS A 78 -10.41 -4.16 13.79
CA HIS A 78 -11.39 -3.68 12.82
C HIS A 78 -11.63 -2.21 13.10
N VAL A 79 -11.15 -1.35 12.20
CA VAL A 79 -11.28 0.10 12.27
C VAL A 79 -11.88 0.57 10.96
N THR A 80 -12.82 1.51 11.03
CA THR A 80 -13.46 2.09 9.84
C THR A 80 -12.56 3.15 9.21
N ALA A 81 -12.85 3.56 7.97
CA ALA A 81 -12.14 4.66 7.33
C ALA A 81 -12.24 5.96 8.15
N GLU A 82 -13.42 6.26 8.69
CA GLU A 82 -13.64 7.39 9.61
C GLU A 82 -12.78 7.25 10.89
N GLY A 83 -12.72 6.06 11.48
CA GLY A 83 -11.87 5.79 12.64
C GLY A 83 -10.38 5.99 12.35
N THR A 84 -9.92 5.55 11.17
CA THR A 84 -8.56 5.81 10.67
C THR A 84 -8.30 7.31 10.57
N ALA A 85 -9.22 8.08 9.97
CA ALA A 85 -9.10 9.52 9.85
C ALA A 85 -9.01 10.17 11.24
N HIS A 86 -9.87 9.79 12.19
CA HIS A 86 -9.83 10.32 13.54
C HIS A 86 -8.48 10.06 14.23
N LEU A 87 -7.93 8.85 14.09
CA LEU A 87 -6.60 8.51 14.62
C LEU A 87 -5.50 9.34 13.96
N PHE A 88 -5.57 9.55 12.63
CA PHE A 88 -4.63 10.40 11.90
C PHE A 88 -4.65 11.85 12.41
N PHE A 89 -5.84 12.44 12.57
CA PHE A 89 -5.95 13.81 13.10
C PHE A 89 -5.42 13.91 14.53
N LYS A 90 -5.78 12.95 15.38
CA LYS A 90 -5.39 12.93 16.80
C LYS A 90 -3.88 12.78 17.02
N HIS A 91 -3.23 11.97 16.20
CA HIS A 91 -1.84 11.55 16.44
C HIS A 91 -0.82 12.12 15.46
N ILE A 92 -1.24 12.57 14.27
CA ILE A 92 -0.34 13.15 13.25
C ILE A 92 -0.60 14.65 13.13
N VAL A 93 -1.82 15.03 12.74
CA VAL A 93 -2.14 16.45 12.46
C VAL A 93 -1.92 17.33 13.69
N LYS A 94 -2.23 16.82 14.88
CA LYS A 94 -1.97 17.48 16.15
C LYS A 94 -0.53 17.98 16.32
N TYR A 95 0.46 17.22 15.86
CA TYR A 95 1.88 17.52 16.09
C TYR A 95 2.57 18.13 14.88
N TRP A 96 2.18 17.71 13.67
CA TRP A 96 2.92 18.00 12.45
C TRP A 96 2.13 18.84 11.43
N GLY A 97 0.84 19.08 11.71
CA GLY A 97 -0.08 19.69 10.76
C GLY A 97 -0.59 18.71 9.70
N LEU A 98 -1.39 19.23 8.78
CA LEU A 98 -1.98 18.42 7.70
C LEU A 98 -0.96 18.25 6.56
N SER A 99 -0.69 17.00 6.19
CA SER A 99 0.13 16.67 5.02
C SER A 99 -0.61 17.05 3.72
N LYS A 100 0.15 17.41 2.68
CA LYS A 100 -0.40 17.73 1.36
C LYS A 100 -0.87 16.48 0.63
N ASP A 101 -0.18 15.37 0.80
CA ASP A 101 -0.53 14.09 0.20
C ASP A 101 -0.22 12.92 1.14
N ILE A 102 -0.99 11.85 0.94
CA ILE A 102 -0.89 10.59 1.66
C ILE A 102 -0.78 9.48 0.63
N VAL A 103 0.24 8.64 0.77
CA VAL A 103 0.45 7.44 -0.05
C VAL A 103 0.08 6.22 0.79
N SER A 104 -0.91 5.45 0.34
CA SER A 104 -1.33 4.21 1.01
C SER A 104 -1.60 3.12 -0.03
N ASP A 105 -1.81 1.90 0.43
CA ASP A 105 -2.34 0.84 -0.41
C ASP A 105 -3.86 1.04 -0.66
N ARG A 106 -4.50 0.03 -1.26
CA ARG A 106 -5.94 0.09 -1.55
C ARG A 106 -6.79 -0.53 -0.43
N ASP A 107 -6.32 -0.52 0.81
CA ASP A 107 -7.10 -1.04 1.91
C ASP A 107 -8.41 -0.24 2.07
N SER A 108 -9.51 -0.96 2.31
CA SER A 108 -10.82 -0.40 2.65
C SER A 108 -10.79 0.58 3.83
N ARG A 109 -9.80 0.45 4.72
CA ARG A 109 -9.56 1.36 5.85
C ARG A 109 -9.05 2.75 5.44
N PHE A 110 -8.59 2.90 4.19
CA PHE A 110 -8.19 4.17 3.59
C PHE A 110 -9.14 4.62 2.47
N THR A 111 -9.71 3.67 1.73
CA THR A 111 -10.53 3.94 0.53
C THR A 111 -12.04 3.83 0.77
N GLY A 112 -12.46 3.42 1.97
CA GLY A 112 -13.86 3.29 2.34
C GLY A 112 -14.59 4.64 2.33
N VAL A 113 -15.84 4.61 1.87
CA VAL A 113 -16.73 5.78 1.90
C VAL A 113 -17.14 6.04 3.35
N PHE A 114 -17.10 7.32 3.74
CA PHE A 114 -17.62 7.85 4.99
C PHE A 114 -18.73 8.85 4.68
#